data_AF-A0A382GY74-F1
#
_entry.id   AF-A0A382GY74-F1
#
_cell.length_a   1.000
_cell.length_b   1.000
_cell.length_c   1.000
_cell.angle_alpha   90.00
_cell.angle_beta   90.00
_cell.angle_gamma   90.00
#
_symmetry.space_group_name_H-M   'P 1'
#
loop_
_entity.id
_entity.type
_entity.pdbx_description
1 polymer ?
#
loop_
_entity_poly.entity_id
_entity_poly.type
_entity_poly.pdbx_seq_one_letter_code
_entity_poly.pdbx_strand_id
1 'polypeptide(L)'
;MLGADLPTAKGQSQVEWPLVGSVVKSSGWSLPKARSEGPPFITKSQIVTVLEQAGVLLELDGANRFRVIAYQNASRALASLEEDLLVVVSEGRITEVKGIGKGLGALITEAVLEGSWGGLSSLYERVPSGLMEIVGIPGLGPKRARTLYEEIGVDSVESLKAACEMGHIAPLSGFGDKSQQKYLEGIELLRRYQGRSRMDVGLLYGQALEERISAIPGVTRAELAGSARRRRETIGDLDIVVGAESGNHDSVIEAILAFPGIAEVKGHGESKI
;
A
#
# COMPACT_ATOMS: atom_id res chain seq x y z
N MET A 1 -6.69 53.77 -29.33
CA MET A 1 -5.23 53.86 -29.09
C MET A 1 -5.04 53.83 -27.58
N LEU A 2 -4.64 52.66 -27.05
CA LEU A 2 -3.31 52.40 -26.44
C LEU A 2 -3.22 53.01 -25.03
N GLY A 3 -2.94 52.30 -23.94
CA GLY A 3 -2.49 50.92 -23.81
C GLY A 3 -2.62 50.44 -22.36
N ALA A 4 -2.63 49.11 -22.24
CA ALA A 4 -2.40 48.37 -21.01
C ALA A 4 -0.96 48.55 -20.54
N ASP A 5 -0.72 48.44 -19.22
CA ASP A 5 0.52 47.88 -18.66
C ASP A 5 0.32 47.53 -17.18
N LEU A 6 0.20 46.23 -16.90
CA LEU A 6 0.47 45.64 -15.58
C LEU A 6 1.87 45.01 -15.65
N PRO A 7 2.81 45.36 -14.75
CA PRO A 7 4.12 44.72 -14.74
C PRO A 7 4.04 43.30 -14.15
N THR A 8 4.42 42.36 -15.02
CA THR A 8 4.90 40.99 -14.78
C THR A 8 5.49 40.70 -13.38
N ALA A 9 4.94 39.68 -12.72
CA ALA A 9 5.56 39.04 -11.57
C ALA A 9 6.73 38.15 -12.02
N LYS A 10 7.96 38.62 -11.82
CA LYS A 10 9.17 37.79 -11.79
C LYS A 10 9.49 37.43 -10.34
N GLY A 11 9.74 36.16 -10.08
CA GLY A 11 10.31 35.71 -8.81
C GLY A 11 10.00 34.25 -8.47
N GLN A 12 10.29 33.30 -9.36
CA GLN A 12 10.41 31.90 -8.95
C GLN A 12 11.76 31.75 -8.22
N SER A 13 11.72 31.64 -6.89
CA SER A 13 12.87 31.13 -6.14
C SER A 13 12.91 29.62 -6.35
N GLN A 14 13.78 29.16 -7.24
CA GLN A 14 14.26 27.78 -7.22
C GLN A 14 14.97 27.60 -5.88
N VAL A 15 14.33 26.89 -4.96
CA VAL A 15 15.02 26.44 -3.77
C VAL A 15 15.50 25.02 -4.10
N GLU A 16 16.81 24.79 -3.96
CA GLU A 16 17.50 23.55 -4.30
C GLU A 16 17.29 22.52 -3.19
N TRP A 17 16.67 21.38 -3.51
CA TRP A 17 16.52 20.29 -2.55
C TRP A 17 17.82 19.48 -2.53
N PRO A 18 18.42 19.22 -1.34
CA PRO A 18 19.57 18.35 -1.26
C PRO A 18 19.17 16.96 -1.75
N LEU A 19 19.87 16.47 -2.77
CA LEU A 19 19.72 15.12 -3.32
C LEU A 19 20.10 14.09 -2.25
N VAL A 20 19.13 13.71 -1.41
CA VAL A 20 19.26 12.59 -0.49
C VAL A 20 18.69 11.37 -1.20
N GLY A 21 19.56 10.69 -1.95
CA GLY A 21 19.29 9.35 -2.42
C GLY A 21 19.09 8.41 -1.24
N SER A 22 17.86 7.98 -1.02
CA SER A 22 17.59 6.75 -0.28
C SER A 22 16.52 5.97 -1.04
N VAL A 23 16.95 4.88 -1.66
CA VAL A 23 16.06 3.93 -2.32
C VAL A 23 15.37 3.15 -1.21
N VAL A 24 14.25 3.68 -0.73
CA VAL A 24 13.29 2.89 0.02
C VAL A 24 12.60 1.96 -0.99
N LYS A 25 12.65 0.66 -0.72
CA LYS A 25 12.06 -0.34 -1.62
C LYS A 25 10.56 -0.23 -1.51
N SER A 26 9.90 0.10 -2.63
CA SER A 26 8.44 0.08 -2.83
C SER A 26 7.87 -1.35 -2.79
N SER A 27 8.29 -2.20 -1.85
CA SER A 27 8.25 -3.67 -1.89
C SER A 27 6.87 -4.33 -2.05
N GLY A 28 5.79 -3.55 -2.13
CA GLY A 28 4.44 -4.02 -2.50
C GLY A 28 3.95 -3.62 -3.90
N TRP A 29 4.54 -2.62 -4.56
CA TRP A 29 4.11 -2.09 -5.85
C TRP A 29 4.99 -2.66 -6.96
N SER A 30 4.67 -3.87 -7.39
CA SER A 30 5.39 -4.54 -8.46
C SER A 30 4.49 -5.53 -9.18
N LEU A 31 4.71 -5.67 -10.48
CA LEU A 31 4.01 -6.67 -11.27
C LEU A 31 4.45 -8.09 -10.86
N PRO A 32 3.51 -8.97 -10.50
CA PRO A 32 3.86 -10.32 -10.12
C PRO A 32 4.34 -11.11 -11.35
N LYS A 33 5.32 -11.98 -11.12
CA LYS A 33 5.86 -12.86 -12.15
C LYS A 33 5.07 -14.16 -12.21
N ALA A 34 4.89 -14.71 -13.40
CA ALA A 34 4.36 -16.05 -13.59
C ALA A 34 5.20 -17.08 -12.82
N ARG A 35 4.54 -18.00 -12.12
CA ARG A 35 5.19 -19.06 -11.33
C ARG A 35 4.74 -20.47 -11.69
N SER A 36 3.66 -20.62 -12.45
CA SER A 36 3.15 -21.90 -12.92
C SER A 36 3.73 -22.28 -14.28
N GLU A 37 3.70 -23.57 -14.59
CA GLU A 37 4.07 -24.12 -15.90
C GLU A 37 2.93 -24.02 -16.94
N GLY A 38 1.78 -23.47 -16.55
CA GLY A 38 0.63 -23.26 -17.44
C GLY A 38 -0.44 -22.34 -16.85
N PRO A 39 -1.48 -21.98 -17.63
CA PRO A 39 -2.55 -21.10 -17.18
C PRO A 39 -3.34 -21.65 -15.98
N PRO A 40 -3.80 -20.79 -15.05
CA PRO A 40 -3.57 -19.34 -15.04
C PRO A 40 -2.15 -19.01 -14.56
N PHE A 41 -1.37 -18.28 -15.37
CA PHE A 41 -0.02 -17.86 -15.01
C PHE A 41 0.00 -16.83 -13.88
N ILE A 42 -1.05 -15.99 -13.85
CA ILE A 42 -1.32 -15.01 -12.80
C ILE A 42 -2.72 -15.29 -12.24
N THR A 43 -2.84 -15.30 -10.91
CA THR A 43 -4.11 -15.56 -10.24
C THR A 43 -5.06 -14.37 -10.30
N LYS A 44 -6.38 -14.63 -10.14
CA LYS A 44 -7.41 -13.59 -10.03
C LYS A 44 -7.06 -12.54 -8.96
N SER A 45 -6.62 -12.98 -7.78
CA SER A 45 -6.24 -12.08 -6.68
C SER A 45 -5.06 -11.18 -7.05
N GLN A 46 -4.04 -11.71 -7.73
CA GLN A 46 -2.91 -10.93 -8.20
C GLN A 46 -3.33 -9.88 -9.24
N ILE A 47 -4.21 -10.23 -10.18
CA ILE A 47 -4.72 -9.29 -11.19
C ILE A 47 -5.54 -8.18 -10.54
N VAL A 48 -6.41 -8.50 -9.57
CA VAL A 48 -7.16 -7.49 -8.81
C VAL A 48 -6.21 -6.49 -8.17
N THR A 49 -5.18 -6.96 -7.46
CA THR A 49 -4.17 -6.09 -6.84
C THR A 49 -3.44 -5.23 -7.88
N VAL A 50 -3.05 -5.79 -9.03
CA VAL A 50 -2.38 -5.02 -10.09
C VAL A 50 -3.29 -3.96 -10.69
N LEU A 51 -4.58 -4.24 -10.89
CA LEU A 51 -5.53 -3.26 -11.41
C LEU A 51 -5.79 -2.13 -10.40
N GLU A 52 -5.83 -2.43 -9.11
CA GLU A 52 -5.91 -1.42 -8.03
C GLU A 52 -4.69 -0.51 -8.04
N GLN A 53 -3.49 -1.10 -8.05
CA GLN A 53 -2.22 -0.37 -8.11
C GLN A 53 -2.15 0.49 -9.37
N ALA A 54 -2.47 -0.08 -10.55
CA ALA A 54 -2.48 0.66 -11.80
C ALA A 54 -3.46 1.83 -11.78
N GLY A 55 -4.63 1.70 -11.13
CA GLY A 55 -5.57 2.80 -10.94
C GLY A 55 -4.95 3.96 -10.17
N VAL A 56 -4.22 3.67 -9.09
CA VAL A 56 -3.51 4.69 -8.30
C VAL A 56 -2.34 5.29 -9.09
N LEU A 57 -1.52 4.47 -9.74
CA LEU A 57 -0.40 4.93 -10.55
C LEU A 57 -0.86 5.84 -11.68
N LEU A 58 -1.98 5.52 -12.35
CA LEU A 58 -2.58 6.37 -13.37
C LEU A 58 -3.04 7.72 -12.81
N GLU A 59 -3.53 7.75 -11.58
CA GLU A 59 -3.92 9.00 -10.91
C GLU A 59 -2.69 9.86 -10.58
N LEU A 60 -1.59 9.23 -10.14
CA LEU A 60 -0.29 9.88 -9.89
C LEU A 60 0.38 10.38 -11.18
N ASP A 61 0.37 9.56 -12.25
CA ASP A 61 0.87 9.88 -13.61
C ASP A 61 -0.02 10.92 -14.32
N GLY A 62 -1.16 11.26 -13.71
CA GLY A 62 -2.05 12.30 -14.19
C GLY A 62 -2.90 11.93 -15.40
N ALA A 63 -3.16 10.65 -15.58
CA ALA A 63 -4.07 10.15 -16.58
C ALA A 63 -5.50 10.70 -16.39
N ASN A 64 -6.31 10.63 -17.45
CA ASN A 64 -7.67 11.12 -17.38
C ASN A 64 -8.52 10.32 -16.35
N ARG A 65 -9.53 10.99 -15.79
CA ARG A 65 -10.41 10.42 -14.77
C ARG A 65 -11.15 9.16 -15.25
N PHE A 66 -11.53 9.10 -16.52
CA PHE A 66 -12.24 7.95 -17.09
C PHE A 66 -11.36 6.68 -17.07
N ARG A 67 -10.07 6.83 -17.37
CA ARG A 67 -9.10 5.73 -17.37
C ARG A 67 -8.83 5.25 -15.96
N VAL A 68 -8.64 6.16 -15.00
CA VAL A 68 -8.50 5.80 -13.57
C VAL A 68 -9.73 5.01 -13.09
N ILE A 69 -10.93 5.53 -13.35
CA ILE A 69 -12.19 4.86 -12.97
C ILE A 69 -12.33 3.50 -13.66
N ALA A 70 -11.90 3.35 -14.92
CA ALA A 70 -11.97 2.08 -15.63
C ALA A 70 -11.15 0.99 -14.93
N TYR A 71 -9.91 1.28 -14.50
CA TYR A 71 -9.07 0.33 -13.76
C TYR A 71 -9.67 -0.02 -12.40
N GLN A 72 -10.18 0.97 -11.66
CA GLN A 72 -10.84 0.74 -10.37
C GLN A 72 -12.13 -0.09 -10.51
N ASN A 73 -12.92 0.16 -11.55
CA ASN A 73 -14.13 -0.61 -11.83
C ASN A 73 -13.80 -2.04 -12.25
N ALA A 74 -12.77 -2.24 -13.08
CA ALA A 74 -12.33 -3.57 -13.49
C ALA A 74 -11.78 -4.38 -12.32
N SER A 75 -11.00 -3.77 -11.42
CA SER A 75 -10.56 -4.40 -10.16
C SER A 75 -11.77 -4.89 -9.35
N ARG A 76 -12.75 -4.00 -9.08
CA ARG A 76 -13.96 -4.38 -8.33
C ARG A 76 -14.76 -5.47 -9.02
N ALA A 77 -14.99 -5.35 -10.32
CA ALA A 77 -15.74 -6.33 -11.09
C ALA A 77 -15.06 -7.70 -11.07
N LEU A 78 -13.73 -7.74 -11.19
CA LEU A 78 -12.95 -8.96 -11.15
C LEU A 78 -12.90 -9.58 -9.74
N ALA A 79 -12.82 -8.76 -8.70
CA ALA A 79 -12.87 -9.23 -7.31
C ALA A 79 -14.20 -9.91 -6.98
N SER A 80 -15.31 -9.36 -7.51
CA SER A 80 -16.66 -9.89 -7.33
C SER A 80 -17.02 -11.06 -8.26
N LEU A 81 -16.14 -11.42 -9.20
CA LEU A 81 -16.40 -12.52 -10.14
C LEU A 81 -16.36 -13.85 -9.38
N GLU A 82 -17.50 -14.53 -9.29
CA GLU A 82 -17.60 -15.85 -8.62
C GLU A 82 -17.11 -16.99 -9.52
N GLU A 83 -17.28 -16.84 -10.83
CA GLU A 83 -16.85 -17.82 -11.82
C GLU A 83 -15.32 -17.93 -11.88
N ASP A 84 -14.82 -19.10 -12.29
CA ASP A 84 -13.39 -19.32 -12.51
C ASP A 84 -12.88 -18.40 -13.63
N LEU A 85 -11.89 -17.58 -13.29
CA LEU A 85 -11.34 -16.59 -14.22
C LEU A 85 -10.72 -17.25 -15.46
N LEU A 86 -10.06 -18.40 -15.32
CA LEU A 86 -9.45 -19.10 -16.45
C LEU A 86 -10.52 -19.54 -17.44
N VAL A 87 -11.66 -20.05 -16.95
CA VAL A 87 -12.78 -20.46 -17.81
C VAL A 87 -13.35 -19.26 -18.57
N VAL A 88 -13.66 -18.18 -17.86
CA VAL A 88 -14.20 -16.94 -18.44
C VAL A 88 -13.27 -16.37 -19.52
N VAL A 89 -11.96 -16.39 -19.26
CA VAL A 89 -10.95 -15.90 -20.21
C VAL A 89 -10.81 -16.84 -21.41
N SER A 90 -10.77 -18.15 -21.19
CA SER A 90 -10.59 -19.15 -22.26
C SER A 90 -11.76 -19.18 -23.23
N GLU A 91 -12.97 -18.88 -22.74
CA GLU A 91 -14.18 -18.77 -23.56
C GLU A 91 -14.36 -17.37 -24.20
N GLY A 92 -13.45 -16.43 -23.95
CA GLY A 92 -13.52 -15.08 -24.50
C GLY A 92 -14.60 -14.19 -23.88
N ARG A 93 -15.17 -14.58 -22.73
CA ARG A 93 -16.28 -13.88 -22.05
C ARG A 93 -15.83 -12.76 -21.11
N ILE A 94 -14.53 -12.53 -20.95
CA ILE A 94 -14.02 -11.54 -19.99
C ILE A 94 -14.56 -10.12 -20.21
N THR A 95 -14.85 -9.73 -21.46
CA THR A 95 -15.43 -8.42 -21.78
C THR A 95 -16.94 -8.32 -21.54
N GLU A 96 -17.60 -9.44 -21.25
CA GLU A 96 -19.01 -9.49 -20.85
C GLU A 96 -19.17 -9.11 -19.37
N VAL A 97 -18.10 -9.22 -18.58
CA VAL A 97 -18.06 -8.80 -17.18
C VAL A 97 -18.23 -7.27 -17.11
N LYS A 98 -19.36 -6.82 -16.58
CA LYS A 98 -19.69 -5.40 -16.45
C LYS A 98 -18.60 -4.65 -15.68
N GLY A 99 -17.94 -3.72 -16.36
CA GLY A 99 -16.81 -2.95 -15.81
C GLY A 99 -15.47 -3.27 -16.48
N ILE A 100 -15.40 -4.33 -17.30
CA ILE A 100 -14.20 -4.73 -18.04
C ILE A 100 -14.42 -4.51 -19.54
N GLY A 101 -13.81 -3.44 -20.07
CA GLY A 101 -13.84 -3.13 -21.52
C GLY A 101 -12.73 -3.85 -22.30
N LYS A 102 -12.77 -3.79 -23.64
CA LYS A 102 -11.84 -4.51 -24.54
C LYS A 102 -10.35 -4.39 -24.18
N GLY A 103 -9.87 -3.18 -23.88
CA GLY A 103 -8.45 -2.97 -23.55
C GLY A 103 -8.04 -3.62 -22.22
N LEU A 104 -8.89 -3.54 -21.20
CA LEU A 104 -8.64 -4.20 -19.91
C LEU A 104 -8.86 -5.71 -20.01
N GLY A 105 -9.85 -6.15 -20.79
CA GLY A 105 -10.06 -7.57 -21.08
C GLY A 105 -8.84 -8.20 -21.74
N ALA A 106 -8.27 -7.56 -22.76
CA ALA A 106 -7.04 -8.04 -23.41
C ALA A 106 -5.87 -8.15 -22.42
N LEU A 107 -5.70 -7.14 -21.56
CA LEU A 107 -4.64 -7.13 -20.54
C LEU A 107 -4.83 -8.24 -19.50
N ILE A 108 -6.08 -8.49 -19.06
CA ILE A 108 -6.40 -9.58 -18.13
C ILE A 108 -6.17 -10.94 -18.81
N THR A 109 -6.59 -11.09 -20.06
CA THR A 109 -6.36 -12.30 -20.86
C THR A 109 -4.87 -12.60 -21.00
N GLU A 110 -4.05 -11.59 -21.34
CA GLU A 110 -2.59 -11.71 -21.42
C GLU A 110 -1.99 -12.16 -20.08
N ALA A 111 -2.39 -11.53 -18.98
CA ALA A 111 -1.90 -11.91 -17.64
C ALA A 111 -2.25 -13.36 -17.28
N VAL A 112 -3.46 -13.82 -17.61
CA VAL A 112 -3.92 -15.18 -17.29
C VAL A 112 -3.26 -16.23 -18.19
N LEU A 113 -3.21 -15.99 -19.50
CA LEU A 113 -2.81 -16.98 -20.50
C LEU A 113 -1.32 -16.94 -20.87
N GLU A 114 -0.63 -15.83 -20.64
CA GLU A 114 0.77 -15.63 -21.07
C GLU A 114 1.68 -15.24 -19.90
N GLY A 115 1.12 -14.72 -18.80
CA GLY A 115 1.89 -14.35 -17.62
C GLY A 115 2.64 -13.01 -17.75
N SER A 116 2.33 -12.21 -18.77
CA SER A 116 2.85 -10.88 -19.02
C SER A 116 1.81 -9.79 -18.78
N TRP A 117 2.25 -8.53 -18.76
CA TRP A 117 1.46 -7.39 -18.28
C TRP A 117 1.34 -6.26 -19.30
N GLY A 118 1.58 -6.54 -20.59
CA GLY A 118 1.56 -5.57 -21.67
C GLY A 118 2.26 -4.26 -21.30
N GLY A 119 1.57 -3.14 -21.52
CA GLY A 119 2.10 -1.80 -21.26
C GLY A 119 2.20 -1.38 -19.78
N LEU A 120 1.79 -2.21 -18.81
CA LEU A 120 1.79 -1.80 -17.39
C LEU A 120 3.20 -1.58 -16.84
N SER A 121 4.21 -2.34 -17.28
CA SER A 121 5.59 -2.15 -16.77
C SER A 121 6.05 -0.70 -16.90
N SER A 122 5.75 -0.07 -18.04
CA SER A 122 6.07 1.35 -18.27
C SER A 122 5.39 2.32 -17.31
N LEU A 123 4.18 1.99 -16.83
CA LEU A 123 3.44 2.83 -15.87
C LEU A 123 4.11 2.78 -14.49
N TYR A 124 4.60 1.62 -14.07
CA TYR A 124 5.33 1.46 -12.80
C TYR A 124 6.70 2.18 -12.84
N GLU A 125 7.30 2.31 -14.02
CA GLU A 125 8.58 3.02 -14.20
C GLU A 125 8.43 4.56 -14.23
N ARG A 126 7.31 5.08 -14.75
CA ARG A 126 7.09 6.54 -14.85
C ARG A 126 6.79 7.21 -13.52
N VAL A 127 6.21 6.49 -12.56
CA VAL A 127 5.83 7.05 -11.27
C VAL A 127 6.99 6.87 -10.27
N PRO A 128 7.53 7.95 -9.68
CA PRO A 128 8.57 7.86 -8.67
C PRO A 128 8.17 6.98 -7.49
N SER A 129 9.09 6.14 -7.01
CA SER A 129 8.81 5.19 -5.92
C SER A 129 8.37 5.85 -4.62
N GLY A 130 8.92 7.02 -4.30
CA GLY A 130 8.53 7.73 -3.09
C GLY A 130 7.09 8.28 -3.15
N LEU A 131 6.51 8.54 -4.33
CA LEU A 131 5.08 8.85 -4.44
C LEU A 131 4.20 7.65 -4.08
N MET A 132 4.64 6.43 -4.40
CA MET A 132 3.91 5.21 -4.00
C MET A 132 3.89 5.04 -2.48
N GLU A 133 4.98 5.42 -1.80
CA GLU A 133 5.07 5.39 -0.34
C GLU A 133 4.23 6.49 0.32
N ILE A 134 4.26 7.70 -0.27
CA ILE A 134 3.47 8.84 0.18
C ILE A 134 1.97 8.53 0.17
N VAL A 135 1.47 7.81 -0.84
CA VAL A 135 0.05 7.40 -0.89
C VAL A 135 -0.33 6.44 0.26
N GLY A 136 0.64 5.74 0.84
CA GLY A 136 0.44 4.91 2.03
C GLY A 136 0.17 5.71 3.31
N ILE A 137 0.37 7.03 3.30
CA ILE A 137 0.17 7.88 4.47
C ILE A 137 -1.33 8.14 4.68
N PRO A 138 -1.88 7.87 5.89
CA PRO A 138 -3.29 8.06 6.16
C PRO A 138 -3.81 9.46 5.81
N GLY A 139 -4.83 9.52 4.95
CA GLY A 139 -5.43 10.79 4.51
C GLY A 139 -4.68 11.50 3.39
N LEU A 140 -3.60 10.92 2.87
CA LEU A 140 -2.87 11.41 1.71
C LEU A 140 -3.11 10.49 0.50
N GLY A 141 -4.21 10.75 -0.22
CA GLY A 141 -4.55 9.97 -1.42
C GLY A 141 -3.79 10.41 -2.68
N PRO A 142 -3.89 9.64 -3.78
CA PRO A 142 -3.10 9.84 -5.00
C PRO A 142 -3.23 11.24 -5.60
N LYS A 143 -4.46 11.77 -5.71
CA LYS A 143 -4.68 13.16 -6.16
C LYS A 143 -3.87 14.19 -5.39
N ARG A 144 -3.84 14.07 -4.06
CA ARG A 144 -3.16 15.05 -3.19
C ARG A 144 -1.65 14.86 -3.22
N ALA A 145 -1.18 13.60 -3.24
CA ALA A 145 0.23 13.30 -3.42
C ALA A 145 0.76 13.88 -4.74
N ARG A 146 0.00 13.75 -5.84
CA ARG A 146 0.33 14.38 -7.12
C ARG A 146 0.40 15.91 -7.02
N THR A 147 -0.58 16.56 -6.39
CA THR A 147 -0.53 18.03 -6.22
C THR A 147 0.72 18.47 -5.44
N LEU A 148 1.11 17.75 -4.38
CA LEU A 148 2.33 18.07 -3.63
C LEU A 148 3.59 17.87 -4.49
N TYR A 149 3.62 16.83 -5.33
CA TYR A 149 4.70 16.62 -6.28
C TYR A 149 4.80 17.74 -7.33
N GLU A 150 3.67 18.14 -7.93
CA GLU A 150 3.64 19.15 -8.98
C GLU A 150 3.90 20.57 -8.46
N GLU A 151 3.34 20.94 -7.31
CA GLU A 151 3.41 22.31 -6.79
C GLU A 151 4.71 22.59 -6.02
N ILE A 152 5.21 21.62 -5.26
CA ILE A 152 6.35 21.82 -4.33
C ILE A 152 7.43 20.73 -4.42
N GLY A 153 7.34 19.82 -5.40
CA GLY A 153 8.39 18.83 -5.66
C GLY A 153 8.54 17.75 -4.59
N VAL A 154 7.48 17.45 -3.83
CA VAL A 154 7.51 16.38 -2.82
C VAL A 154 7.45 15.02 -3.52
N ASP A 155 8.53 14.25 -3.44
CA ASP A 155 8.72 12.98 -4.13
C ASP A 155 9.05 11.80 -3.20
N SER A 156 9.16 12.05 -1.90
CA SER A 156 9.60 11.11 -0.86
C SER A 156 8.97 11.43 0.50
N VAL A 157 8.90 10.44 1.41
CA VAL A 157 8.37 10.65 2.77
C VAL A 157 9.19 11.71 3.53
N GLU A 158 10.50 11.75 3.30
CA GLU A 158 11.42 12.73 3.89
C GLU A 158 11.14 14.14 3.38
N SER A 159 11.00 14.33 2.06
CA SER A 159 10.65 15.63 1.48
C SER A 159 9.26 16.11 1.94
N LEU A 160 8.29 15.19 2.07
CA LEU A 160 6.97 15.49 2.62
C LEU A 160 7.08 15.97 4.08
N LYS A 161 7.87 15.28 4.91
CA LYS A 161 8.07 15.65 6.31
C LYS A 161 8.69 17.05 6.42
N ALA A 162 9.73 17.32 5.64
CA ALA A 162 10.36 18.65 5.60
C ALA A 162 9.36 19.73 5.17
N ALA A 163 8.56 19.49 4.12
CA ALA A 163 7.53 20.43 3.67
C ALA A 163 6.46 20.68 4.74
N CYS A 164 6.07 19.67 5.52
CA CYS A 164 5.18 19.85 6.65
C CYS A 164 5.81 20.70 7.76
N GLU A 165 7.04 20.41 8.17
CA GLU A 165 7.73 21.11 9.26
C GLU A 165 8.02 22.57 8.91
N MET A 166 8.29 22.86 7.63
CA MET A 166 8.49 24.21 7.11
C MET A 166 7.17 24.96 6.84
N GLY A 167 6.02 24.33 7.05
CA GLY A 167 4.72 24.97 6.85
C GLY A 167 4.35 25.22 5.39
N HIS A 168 4.93 24.47 4.45
CA HIS A 168 4.74 24.67 3.01
C HIS A 168 3.48 24.00 2.46
N ILE A 169 2.86 23.09 3.21
CA ILE A 169 1.66 22.38 2.76
C ILE A 169 0.39 23.17 3.05
N ALA A 170 0.28 23.76 4.24
CA ALA A 170 -0.94 24.47 4.65
C ALA A 170 -1.40 25.59 3.68
N PRO A 171 -0.51 26.36 3.05
CA PRO A 171 -0.90 27.41 2.10
C PRO A 171 -1.43 26.92 0.75
N LEU A 172 -1.24 25.64 0.39
CA LEU A 172 -1.62 25.12 -0.92
C LEU A 172 -3.14 25.02 -1.06
N SER A 173 -3.64 25.26 -2.29
CA SER A 173 -5.07 25.19 -2.57
C SER A 173 -5.64 23.78 -2.29
N GLY A 174 -6.69 23.72 -1.48
CA GLY A 174 -7.28 22.45 -1.02
C GLY A 174 -6.55 21.80 0.15
N PHE A 175 -5.49 22.42 0.67
CA PHE A 175 -4.79 22.04 1.90
C PHE A 175 -5.06 23.05 3.03
N GLY A 176 -4.49 22.79 4.20
CA GLY A 176 -4.64 23.62 5.39
C GLY A 176 -3.95 22.98 6.60
N ASP A 177 -3.89 23.69 7.72
CA ASP A 177 -3.15 23.27 8.93
C ASP A 177 -3.52 21.86 9.40
N LYS A 178 -4.81 21.53 9.37
CA LYS A 178 -5.30 20.18 9.72
C LYS A 178 -4.75 19.09 8.81
N SER A 179 -4.61 19.37 7.52
CA SER A 179 -4.06 18.41 6.56
C SER A 179 -2.57 18.19 6.83
N GLN A 180 -1.83 19.29 7.03
CA GLN A 180 -0.40 19.23 7.31
C GLN A 180 -0.11 18.47 8.61
N GLN A 181 -0.84 18.76 9.69
CA GLN A 181 -0.71 18.05 10.95
C GLN A 181 -1.04 16.56 10.79
N LYS A 182 -2.12 16.24 10.06
CA LYS A 182 -2.48 14.85 9.76
C LYS A 182 -1.38 14.10 9.00
N TYR A 183 -0.65 14.77 8.10
CA TYR A 183 0.45 14.15 7.38
C TYR A 183 1.67 13.92 8.26
N LEU A 184 2.01 14.85 9.15
CA LEU A 184 3.06 14.62 10.15
C LEU A 184 2.74 13.41 11.03
N GLU A 185 1.52 13.34 11.55
CA GLU A 185 1.06 12.19 12.35
C GLU A 185 1.06 10.90 11.54
N GLY A 186 0.60 10.96 10.29
CA GLY A 186 0.57 9.83 9.37
C GLY A 186 1.97 9.32 9.00
N ILE A 187 2.98 10.19 8.87
CA ILE A 187 4.38 9.82 8.63
C ILE A 187 4.93 9.07 9.83
N GLU A 188 4.70 9.57 11.05
CA GLU A 188 5.14 8.89 12.27
C GLU A 188 4.45 7.52 12.42
N LEU A 189 3.17 7.43 12.08
CA LEU A 189 2.44 6.16 12.07
C LEU A 189 3.01 5.19 11.01
N LEU A 190 3.27 5.67 9.80
CA LEU A 190 3.87 4.87 8.73
C LEU A 190 5.23 4.32 9.16
N ARG A 191 6.09 5.15 9.78
CA ARG A 191 7.40 4.74 10.30
C ARG A 191 7.29 3.67 11.38
N ARG A 192 6.32 3.78 12.29
CA ARG A 192 6.05 2.75 13.31
C ARG A 192 5.66 1.40 12.69
N TYR A 193 4.94 1.41 11.56
CA TYR A 193 4.43 0.20 10.92
C TYR A 193 5.31 -0.35 9.79
N GLN A 194 6.20 0.45 9.20
CA GLN A 194 7.18 0.01 8.20
C GLN A 194 8.55 -0.33 8.79
N GLY A 195 8.78 0.03 10.07
CA GLY A 195 10.03 -0.24 10.76
C GLY A 195 10.30 -1.73 10.86
N ARG A 196 11.34 -2.19 10.17
CA ARG A 196 11.94 -3.49 10.48
C ARG A 196 12.93 -3.29 11.62
N SER A 197 12.80 -4.09 12.67
CA SER A 197 13.78 -4.11 13.75
C SER A 197 14.90 -5.09 13.40
N ARG A 198 16.12 -4.84 13.87
CA ARG A 198 17.16 -5.87 13.85
C ARG A 198 16.67 -7.08 14.65
N MET A 199 17.06 -8.27 14.22
CA MET A 199 16.62 -9.52 14.83
C MET A 199 16.89 -9.59 16.33
N ASP A 200 18.05 -9.11 16.79
CA ASP A 200 18.42 -9.11 18.21
C ASP A 200 17.47 -8.26 19.07
N VAL A 201 17.11 -7.06 18.59
CA VAL A 201 16.16 -6.18 19.27
C VAL A 201 14.76 -6.79 19.25
N GLY A 202 14.29 -7.17 18.07
CA GLY A 202 12.92 -7.63 17.90
C GLY A 202 12.65 -8.99 18.55
N LEU A 203 13.65 -9.89 18.61
CA LEU A 203 13.53 -11.19 19.26
C LEU A 203 13.31 -11.05 20.78
N LEU A 204 13.95 -10.07 21.42
CA LEU A 204 13.76 -9.80 22.85
C LEU A 204 12.28 -9.51 23.17
N TYR A 205 11.67 -8.61 22.40
CA TYR A 205 10.24 -8.27 22.57
C TYR A 205 9.33 -9.43 22.16
N GLY A 206 9.68 -10.15 21.09
CA GLY A 206 8.94 -11.33 20.66
C GLY A 206 8.87 -12.41 21.71
N GLN A 207 10.01 -12.74 22.33
CA GLN A 207 10.09 -13.78 23.35
C GLN A 207 9.30 -13.39 24.61
N ALA A 208 9.38 -12.12 25.03
CA ALA A 208 8.58 -11.63 26.13
C ALA A 208 7.07 -11.72 25.86
N LEU A 209 6.63 -11.43 24.63
CA LEU A 209 5.23 -11.56 24.23
C LEU A 209 4.79 -13.03 24.15
N GLU A 210 5.63 -13.91 23.59
CA GLU A 210 5.41 -15.37 23.52
C GLU A 210 5.26 -15.97 24.92
N GLU A 211 6.15 -15.63 25.85
CA GLU A 211 6.08 -16.08 27.24
C GLU A 211 4.79 -15.61 27.91
N ARG A 212 4.42 -14.35 27.70
CA ARG A 212 3.19 -13.78 28.25
C ARG A 212 1.93 -14.46 27.71
N ILE A 213 1.87 -14.75 26.41
CA ILE A 213 0.75 -15.46 25.79
C ILE A 213 0.71 -16.92 26.25
N SER A 214 1.87 -17.56 26.39
CA SER A 214 1.98 -18.95 26.88
C SER A 214 1.44 -19.12 28.30
N ALA A 215 1.44 -18.05 29.11
CA ALA A 215 0.93 -18.06 30.48
C ALA A 215 -0.59 -17.89 30.60
N ILE A 216 -1.31 -17.64 29.49
CA ILE A 216 -2.77 -17.46 29.50
C ILE A 216 -3.45 -18.83 29.75
N PRO A 217 -4.38 -18.93 30.72
CA PRO A 217 -5.19 -20.14 30.89
C PRO A 217 -5.94 -20.53 29.61
N GLY A 218 -5.84 -21.80 29.21
CA GLY A 218 -6.43 -22.30 27.98
C GLY A 218 -5.48 -22.35 26.77
N VAL A 219 -4.31 -21.72 26.86
CA VAL A 219 -3.23 -21.88 25.87
C VAL A 219 -2.48 -23.19 26.12
N THR A 220 -2.46 -24.07 25.12
CA THR A 220 -1.67 -25.31 25.12
C THR A 220 -0.21 -25.04 24.73
N ARG A 221 0.00 -24.13 23.77
CA ARG A 221 1.33 -23.75 23.26
C ARG A 221 1.26 -22.40 22.56
N ALA A 222 2.26 -21.54 22.75
CA ALA A 222 2.50 -20.41 21.86
C ALA A 222 3.91 -20.55 21.25
N GLU A 223 4.09 -20.07 20.02
CA GLU A 223 5.40 -20.05 19.37
C GLU A 223 5.54 -18.80 18.50
N LEU A 224 6.68 -18.11 18.59
CA LEU A 224 7.04 -17.09 17.60
C LEU A 224 7.14 -17.71 16.20
N ALA A 225 6.48 -17.07 15.25
CA ALA A 225 6.41 -17.48 13.87
C ALA A 225 7.08 -16.44 12.94
N GLY A 226 6.66 -16.39 11.68
CA GLY A 226 7.01 -15.29 10.80
C GLY A 226 8.50 -15.14 10.50
N SER A 227 8.91 -13.88 10.35
CA SER A 227 10.30 -13.51 10.02
C SER A 227 11.29 -13.78 11.15
N ALA A 228 10.84 -13.70 12.41
CA ALA A 228 11.63 -14.02 13.59
C ALA A 228 12.01 -15.50 13.64
N ARG A 229 11.04 -16.41 13.44
CA ARG A 229 11.29 -17.86 13.38
C ARG A 229 12.26 -18.26 12.27
N ARG A 230 12.19 -17.57 11.12
CA ARG A 230 13.09 -17.80 9.97
C ARG A 230 14.46 -17.13 10.12
N ARG A 231 14.76 -16.52 11.27
CA ARG A 231 16.03 -15.85 11.58
C ARG A 231 16.46 -14.84 10.50
N ARG A 232 15.52 -14.03 10.02
CA ARG A 232 15.84 -12.94 9.08
C ARG A 232 16.62 -11.87 9.84
N GLU A 233 17.64 -11.29 9.20
CA GLU A 233 18.51 -10.26 9.80
C GLU A 233 17.74 -9.07 10.38
N THR A 234 16.63 -8.73 9.73
CA THR A 234 15.64 -7.79 10.22
C THR A 234 14.29 -8.49 10.30
N ILE A 235 13.47 -8.15 11.28
CA ILE A 235 12.12 -8.66 11.49
C ILE A 235 11.09 -7.52 11.36
N GLY A 236 9.92 -7.83 10.81
CA GLY A 236 8.82 -6.86 10.68
C GLY A 236 7.97 -6.85 11.93
N ASP A 237 6.68 -7.13 11.75
CA ASP A 237 5.75 -7.51 12.80
C ASP A 237 6.17 -8.82 13.49
N LEU A 238 5.66 -9.00 14.71
CA LEU A 238 5.82 -10.20 15.52
C LEU A 238 4.60 -11.09 15.31
N ASP A 239 4.81 -12.22 14.63
CA ASP A 239 3.80 -13.25 14.46
C ASP A 239 3.91 -14.27 15.61
N ILE A 240 2.80 -14.60 16.27
CA ILE A 240 2.74 -15.67 17.26
C ILE A 240 1.60 -16.62 16.88
N VAL A 241 1.89 -17.92 16.85
CA VAL A 241 0.87 -18.96 16.67
C VAL A 241 0.52 -19.53 18.03
N VAL A 242 -0.77 -19.54 18.35
CA VAL A 242 -1.31 -20.02 19.62
C VAL A 242 -2.15 -21.26 19.37
N GLY A 243 -1.81 -22.35 20.06
CA GLY A 243 -2.63 -23.55 20.15
C GLY A 243 -3.50 -23.50 21.39
N ALA A 244 -4.81 -23.62 21.21
CA ALA A 244 -5.81 -23.73 22.27
C ALA A 244 -6.96 -24.63 21.79
N GLU A 245 -7.64 -25.29 22.72
CA GLU A 245 -8.88 -26.02 22.42
C GLU A 245 -9.99 -25.04 22.02
N SER A 246 -10.89 -25.45 21.12
CA SER A 246 -11.94 -24.57 20.56
C SER A 246 -12.80 -23.90 21.63
N GLY A 247 -13.07 -24.57 22.76
CA GLY A 247 -13.84 -24.00 23.88
C GLY A 247 -13.13 -22.85 24.61
N ASN A 248 -11.81 -22.69 24.43
CA ASN A 248 -11.02 -21.65 25.10
C ASN A 248 -10.69 -20.47 24.17
N HIS A 249 -11.02 -20.53 22.87
CA HIS A 249 -10.60 -19.53 21.88
C HIS A 249 -11.00 -18.10 22.28
N ASP A 250 -12.27 -17.89 22.59
CA ASP A 250 -12.79 -16.57 22.98
C ASP A 250 -12.08 -16.04 24.23
N SER A 251 -11.93 -16.88 25.27
CA SER A 251 -11.28 -16.48 26.52
C SER A 251 -9.80 -16.12 26.34
N VAL A 252 -9.10 -16.82 25.44
CA VAL A 252 -7.69 -16.55 25.10
C VAL A 252 -7.59 -15.24 24.32
N ILE A 253 -8.49 -15.03 23.35
CA ILE A 253 -8.55 -13.80 22.56
C ILE A 253 -8.80 -12.58 23.47
N GLU A 254 -9.80 -12.67 24.35
CA GLU A 254 -10.11 -11.61 25.32
C GLU A 254 -8.93 -11.32 26.24
N ALA A 255 -8.23 -12.35 26.73
CA ALA A 255 -7.06 -12.18 27.58
C ALA A 255 -5.90 -11.47 26.86
N ILE A 256 -5.68 -11.78 25.57
CA ILE A 256 -4.68 -11.10 24.74
C ILE A 256 -5.07 -9.63 24.53
N LEU A 257 -6.34 -9.36 24.16
CA LEU A 257 -6.86 -8.01 23.93
C LEU A 257 -6.82 -7.13 25.20
N ALA A 258 -6.83 -7.75 26.38
CA ALA A 258 -6.71 -7.07 27.67
C ALA A 258 -5.27 -6.74 28.09
N PHE A 259 -4.25 -7.08 27.30
CA PHE A 259 -2.86 -6.80 27.69
C PHE A 259 -2.58 -5.29 27.83
N PRO A 260 -2.02 -4.83 28.96
CA PRO A 260 -1.50 -3.48 29.07
C PRO A 260 -0.40 -3.23 28.03
N GLY A 261 -0.47 -2.06 27.39
CA GLY A 261 0.45 -1.64 26.34
C GLY A 261 -0.10 -1.76 24.91
N ILE A 262 -1.30 -2.34 24.73
CA ILE A 262 -2.00 -2.30 23.44
C ILE A 262 -2.48 -0.86 23.19
N ALA A 263 -1.93 -0.22 22.15
CA ALA A 263 -2.31 1.14 21.76
C ALA A 263 -3.55 1.17 20.85
N GLU A 264 -3.68 0.18 19.97
CA GLU A 264 -4.74 0.09 18.96
C GLU A 264 -4.95 -1.38 18.55
N VAL A 265 -6.21 -1.80 18.38
CA VAL A 265 -6.57 -3.12 17.84
C VAL A 265 -7.02 -2.93 16.38
N LYS A 266 -6.25 -3.47 15.42
CA LYS A 266 -6.53 -3.31 13.99
C LYS A 266 -7.63 -4.24 13.46
N GLY A 267 -7.89 -5.35 14.13
CA GLY A 267 -8.99 -6.27 13.83
C GLY A 267 -8.82 -7.58 14.58
N HIS A 268 -9.93 -8.19 15.00
CA HIS A 268 -9.93 -9.53 15.61
C HIS A 268 -11.11 -10.34 15.08
N GLY A 269 -10.99 -11.66 15.11
CA GLY A 269 -12.00 -12.62 14.71
C GLY A 269 -11.79 -13.95 15.42
N GLU A 270 -12.50 -15.00 14.99
CA GLU A 270 -12.54 -16.29 15.70
C GLU A 270 -11.17 -16.99 15.85
N SER A 271 -10.23 -16.71 14.95
CA SER A 271 -8.90 -17.37 14.94
C SER A 271 -7.72 -16.41 14.72
N LYS A 272 -7.96 -15.09 14.71
CA LYS A 272 -6.92 -14.09 14.45
C LYS A 272 -7.19 -12.81 15.23
N ILE A 273 -6.12 -12.21 15.74
CA ILE A 273 -6.07 -10.90 16.41
C ILE A 273 -5.00 -10.05 15.69
#